data_AF-A0A314URC8-F1
#
_entry.id   AF-A0A314URC8-F1
#
_cell.length_a   1.000
_cell.length_b   1.000
_cell.length_c   1.000
_cell.angle_alpha   90.00
_cell.angle_beta   90.00
_cell.angle_gamma   90.00
#
_symmetry.space_group_name_H-M   'P 1'
#
loop_
_entity.id
_entity.type
_entity.pdbx_description
1 polymer ?
#
loop_
_entity_poly.entity_id
_entity_poly.type
_entity_poly.pdbx_seq_one_letter_code
_entity_poly.pdbx_strand_id
1 'polypeptide(L)'
;MVVKQSLGALQLYVGKNEQLWKCVNPIGGNLNQYPKATWDQIQNFLSSSDGRSAIMASQCRYEAAMILRKGCSEGLALGNVLQILNMIVSMKKWITHHQSGWQPISITLEETKAAIGVEPGI
;
A
#
# COMPACT_ATOMS: atom_id res chain seq x y z
N MET A 1 10.03 12.21 18.03
CA MET A 1 11.37 11.73 18.43
C MET A 1 12.22 11.58 17.18
N VAL A 2 13.46 12.05 17.19
CA VAL A 2 14.38 12.02 16.04
C VAL A 2 15.45 10.96 16.30
N VAL A 3 15.79 10.16 15.28
CA VAL A 3 16.82 9.11 15.37
C VAL A 3 17.92 9.35 14.34
N LYS A 4 19.14 8.91 14.65
CA LYS A 4 20.29 9.00 13.76
C LYS A 4 20.40 7.73 12.91
N GLN A 5 20.43 7.88 11.59
CA GLN A 5 20.67 6.80 10.63
C GLN A 5 21.98 7.05 9.87
N SER A 6 22.78 6.00 9.68
CA SER A 6 24.03 6.07 8.93
C SER A 6 23.85 5.47 7.54
N LEU A 7 24.22 6.22 6.51
CA LEU A 7 24.22 5.79 5.10
C LEU A 7 25.66 5.87 4.57
N GLY A 8 26.42 4.79 4.78
CA GLY A 8 27.87 4.81 4.58
C GLY A 8 28.54 5.78 5.54
N ALA A 9 29.32 6.72 5.01
CA ALA A 9 29.99 7.76 5.81
C ALA A 9 29.05 8.92 6.22
N LEU A 10 27.88 9.04 5.59
CA LEU A 10 26.93 10.13 5.86
C LEU A 10 26.01 9.77 7.02
N GLN A 11 25.82 10.72 7.95
CA GLN A 11 24.92 10.57 9.09
C GLN A 11 23.75 11.53 8.95
N LEU A 12 22.52 11.00 9.03
CA LEU A 12 21.29 11.72 8.80
C LEU A 12 20.36 11.56 10.01
N TYR A 13 19.56 12.59 10.28
CA TYR A 13 18.58 12.60 11.36
C TYR A 13 17.18 12.52 10.75
N VAL A 14 16.40 11.53 11.16
CA VAL A 14 15.06 11.27 10.61
C VAL A 14 14.05 11.07 11.73
N GLY A 15 12.76 11.21 11.41
CA GLY A 15 11.68 10.87 12.33
C GLY A 15 11.79 9.43 12.80
N LYS A 16 11.48 9.17 14.08
CA LYS A 16 11.35 7.81 14.60
C LYS A 16 10.29 7.07 13.76
N ASN A 17 10.66 5.89 13.24
CA ASN A 17 9.88 5.05 12.31
C ASN A 17 9.90 5.48 10.83
N GLU A 18 10.59 6.55 10.46
CA GLU A 18 10.80 6.90 9.06
C GLU A 18 12.08 6.26 8.51
N GLN A 19 12.05 5.90 7.23
CA GLN A 19 13.23 5.43 6.51
C GLN A 19 13.68 6.45 5.48
N LEU A 20 15.00 6.54 5.32
CA LEU A 20 15.60 7.31 4.23
C LEU A 20 15.19 6.70 2.89
N TRP A 21 14.76 7.56 1.97
CA TRP A 21 14.45 7.14 0.62
C TRP A 21 15.75 6.72 -0.09
N LYS A 22 15.84 5.45 -0.48
CA LYS A 22 16.85 4.96 -1.44
C LYS A 22 16.27 5.04 -2.85
N CYS A 23 17.07 5.33 -3.87
CA CYS A 23 16.57 5.31 -5.26
C CYS A 23 16.00 3.92 -5.57
N VAL A 24 14.66 3.84 -5.71
CA VAL A 24 13.94 2.62 -6.10
C VAL A 24 13.37 2.87 -7.49
N ASN A 25 13.43 1.88 -8.37
CA ASN A 25 12.71 1.91 -9.63
C ASN A 25 11.24 1.56 -9.36
N PRO A 26 10.28 2.50 -9.47
CA PRO A 26 8.88 2.24 -9.17
C PRO A 26 8.17 1.39 -10.24
N ILE A 27 8.75 1.26 -11.44
CA ILE A 27 8.19 0.50 -12.56
C ILE A 27 8.67 -0.95 -12.52
N GLY A 28 9.93 -1.16 -12.15
CA GLY A 28 10.50 -2.49 -11.93
C GLY A 28 10.19 -3.04 -10.53
N GLY A 29 10.52 -4.30 -10.29
CA GLY A 29 10.35 -4.93 -8.98
C GLY A 29 10.21 -6.44 -9.10
N ASN A 30 10.39 -7.14 -7.98
CA ASN A 30 10.12 -8.57 -7.87
C ASN A 30 9.19 -8.79 -6.68
N LEU A 31 8.16 -9.63 -6.83
CA LEU A 31 7.27 -10.00 -5.72
C LEU A 31 8.04 -10.59 -4.52
N ASN A 32 9.16 -11.27 -4.78
CA ASN A 32 10.04 -11.84 -3.75
C ASN A 32 10.86 -10.78 -2.97
N GLN A 33 10.87 -9.52 -3.42
CA GLN A 33 11.56 -8.43 -2.73
C GLN A 33 10.85 -8.05 -1.42
N TYR A 34 9.54 -8.25 -1.36
CA TYR A 34 8.73 -7.91 -0.19
C TYR A 34 8.30 -9.19 0.53
N PRO A 35 8.38 -9.23 1.86
CA PRO A 35 8.00 -10.41 2.63
C PRO A 35 6.50 -10.69 2.47
N LYS A 36 6.11 -11.96 2.58
CA LYS A 36 4.72 -12.39 2.46
C LYS A 36 3.79 -11.59 3.39
N ALA A 37 4.22 -11.30 4.61
CA ALA A 37 3.48 -10.51 5.58
C ALA A 37 3.06 -9.11 5.04
N THR A 38 3.90 -8.46 4.23
CA THR A 38 3.55 -7.18 3.60
C THR A 38 2.41 -7.37 2.59
N TRP A 39 2.48 -8.41 1.77
CA TRP A 39 1.42 -8.72 0.80
C TRP A 39 0.11 -9.10 1.49
N ASP A 40 0.17 -9.90 2.56
CA ASP A 40 -1.01 -10.30 3.34
C ASP A 40 -1.68 -9.08 3.99
N GLN A 41 -0.89 -8.15 4.54
CA GLN A 41 -1.42 -6.91 5.13
C GLN A 41 -2.10 -6.01 4.10
N ILE A 42 -1.49 -5.87 2.92
CA ILE A 42 -2.09 -5.08 1.82
C ILE A 42 -3.36 -5.75 1.29
N GLN A 43 -3.36 -7.08 1.14
CA GLN A 43 -4.54 -7.82 0.70
C GLN A 43 -5.70 -7.62 1.69
N ASN A 44 -5.44 -7.75 3.00
CA ASN A 44 -6.44 -7.50 4.03
C ASN A 44 -6.96 -6.06 3.99
N PHE A 45 -6.08 -5.08 3.78
CA PHE A 45 -6.48 -3.68 3.64
C PHE A 45 -7.37 -3.46 2.40
N LEU A 46 -7.00 -3.98 1.23
CA LEU A 46 -7.80 -3.86 0.00
C LEU A 46 -9.12 -4.63 0.04
N SER A 47 -9.19 -5.70 0.84
CA SER A 47 -10.41 -6.45 1.10
C SER A 47 -11.27 -5.83 2.20
N SER A 48 -10.75 -4.93 3.04
CA SER A 48 -11.54 -4.21 4.04
C SER A 48 -12.44 -3.16 3.40
N SER A 49 -13.63 -2.92 3.94
CA SER A 49 -14.57 -1.94 3.38
C SER A 49 -13.97 -0.52 3.32
N ASP A 50 -13.32 -0.08 4.40
CA ASP A 50 -12.70 1.24 4.48
C ASP A 50 -11.51 1.38 3.52
N GLY A 51 -10.60 0.39 3.53
CA GLY A 51 -9.43 0.42 2.65
C GLY A 51 -9.80 0.32 1.18
N ARG A 52 -10.77 -0.53 0.84
CA ARG A 52 -11.34 -0.67 -0.50
C ARG A 52 -11.93 0.65 -0.98
N SER A 53 -12.80 1.25 -0.18
CA SER A 53 -13.48 2.50 -0.52
C SER A 53 -12.50 3.66 -0.67
N ALA A 54 -11.53 3.78 0.24
CA ALA A 54 -10.50 4.80 0.19
C ALA A 54 -9.64 4.69 -1.09
N ILE A 55 -9.22 3.48 -1.45
CA ILE A 55 -8.44 3.27 -2.68
C ILE A 55 -9.29 3.57 -3.92
N MET A 56 -10.55 3.13 -3.97
CA MET A 56 -11.46 3.44 -5.06
C MET A 56 -11.72 4.95 -5.22
N ALA A 57 -11.72 5.71 -4.13
CA ALA A 57 -11.89 7.16 -4.15
C ALA A 57 -10.63 7.93 -4.59
N SER A 58 -9.46 7.29 -4.67
CA SER A 58 -8.20 7.97 -4.99
C SER A 58 -8.19 8.56 -6.40
N GLN A 59 -7.84 9.83 -6.55
CA GLN A 59 -7.87 10.53 -7.84
C GLN A 59 -6.67 10.20 -8.72
N CYS A 60 -5.56 9.77 -8.11
CA CYS A 60 -4.35 9.39 -8.83
C CYS A 60 -3.55 8.30 -8.11
N ARG A 61 -2.58 7.71 -8.82
CA ARG A 61 -1.65 6.69 -8.27
C ARG A 61 -0.88 7.18 -7.04
N TYR A 62 -0.52 8.45 -7.00
CA TYR A 62 0.19 9.03 -5.86
C TYR A 62 -0.69 9.03 -4.61
N GLU A 63 -1.94 9.46 -4.74
CA GLU A 63 -2.90 9.45 -3.63
C GLU A 63 -3.19 8.02 -3.16
N ALA A 64 -3.38 7.07 -4.09
CA ALA A 64 -3.54 5.66 -3.76
C ALA A 64 -2.34 5.10 -2.98
N ALA A 65 -1.11 5.44 -3.39
CA ALA A 65 0.10 5.05 -2.67
C ALA A 65 0.17 5.67 -1.28
N MET A 66 -0.25 6.92 -1.12
CA MET A 66 -0.32 7.57 0.19
C MET A 66 -1.36 6.91 1.11
N ILE A 67 -2.51 6.51 0.57
CA ILE A 67 -3.54 5.76 1.30
C ILE A 67 -3.00 4.40 1.75
N LEU A 68 -2.36 3.63 0.85
CA LEU A 68 -1.69 2.37 1.21
C LEU A 68 -0.63 2.57 2.29
N ARG A 69 0.21 3.60 2.16
CA ARG A 69 1.26 3.90 3.13
C ARG A 69 0.67 4.11 4.53
N LYS A 70 -0.39 4.92 4.64
CA LYS A 70 -1.04 5.19 5.93
C LYS A 70 -1.81 3.98 6.47
N GLY A 71 -2.46 3.21 5.60
CA GLY A 71 -3.34 2.11 6.01
C GLY A 71 -2.61 0.82 6.38
N CYS A 72 -1.51 0.49 5.70
CA CYS A 72 -0.85 -0.81 5.86
C CYS A 72 0.68 -0.77 5.83
N SER A 73 1.33 0.39 5.74
CA SER A 73 2.78 0.43 5.43
C SER A 73 3.49 1.69 5.95
N GLU A 74 3.23 2.11 7.19
CA GLU A 74 3.78 3.36 7.75
C GLU A 74 5.33 3.38 7.77
N GLY A 75 5.96 2.21 7.92
CA GLY A 75 7.42 2.08 7.94
C GLY A 75 8.10 2.03 6.56
N LEU A 76 7.35 1.97 5.46
CA LEU A 76 7.91 1.96 4.11
C LEU A 76 8.12 3.38 3.59
N ALA A 77 9.28 3.60 2.95
CA ALA A 77 9.51 4.81 2.17
C ALA A 77 8.52 4.87 1.00
N LEU A 78 8.08 6.08 0.63
CA LEU A 78 7.06 6.27 -0.41
C LEU A 78 7.46 5.65 -1.76
N GLY A 79 8.74 5.63 -2.12
CA GLY A 79 9.22 4.94 -3.33
C GLY A 79 8.92 3.45 -3.36
N ASN A 80 9.07 2.77 -2.21
CA ASN A 80 8.70 1.37 -2.07
C ASN A 80 7.20 1.18 -2.19
N VAL A 81 6.39 2.09 -1.62
CA VAL A 81 4.94 2.01 -1.71
C VAL A 81 4.44 2.22 -3.14
N LEU A 82 5.06 3.15 -3.89
CA LEU A 82 4.78 3.33 -5.32
C LEU A 82 5.14 2.08 -6.14
N GLN A 83 6.28 1.45 -5.83
CA GLN A 83 6.70 0.20 -6.47
C GLN A 83 5.71 -0.94 -6.16
N ILE A 84 5.29 -1.06 -4.90
CA ILE A 84 4.25 -2.00 -4.46
C ILE A 84 2.96 -1.77 -5.23
N LEU A 85 2.47 -0.53 -5.29
CA LEU A 85 1.25 -0.21 -6.03
C LEU A 85 1.35 -0.62 -7.49
N ASN A 86 2.50 -0.37 -8.13
CA ASN A 86 2.73 -0.78 -9.49
C ASN A 86 2.70 -2.31 -9.67
N MET A 87 3.32 -3.08 -8.75
CA MET A 87 3.26 -4.55 -8.77
C MET A 87 1.85 -5.08 -8.49
N ILE A 88 1.07 -4.42 -7.64
CA ILE A 88 -0.32 -4.74 -7.37
C ILE A 88 -1.16 -4.64 -8.64
N VAL A 89 -0.96 -3.58 -9.42
CA VAL A 89 -1.68 -3.33 -10.67
C VAL A 89 -1.19 -4.27 -11.80
N SER A 90 0.11 -4.39 -11.98
CA SER A 90 0.69 -5.08 -13.15
C SER A 90 0.87 -6.59 -12.99
N MET A 91 1.24 -7.06 -11.79
CA MET A 91 1.60 -8.46 -11.54
C MET A 91 0.49 -9.20 -10.80
N LYS A 92 0.04 -8.67 -9.65
CA LYS A 92 -1.01 -9.30 -8.83
C LYS A 92 -2.42 -9.11 -9.42
N LYS A 93 -2.62 -8.02 -10.16
CA LYS A 93 -3.91 -7.61 -10.73
C LYS A 93 -5.03 -7.49 -9.69
N TRP A 94 -4.70 -7.10 -8.46
CA TRP A 94 -5.70 -6.82 -7.42
C TRP A 94 -6.44 -5.51 -7.67
N ILE A 95 -5.77 -4.57 -8.35
CA ILE A 95 -6.36 -3.32 -8.81
C ILE A 95 -6.25 -3.31 -10.33
N THR A 96 -7.37 -3.10 -11.00
CA THR A 96 -7.42 -2.83 -12.43
C THR A 96 -7.89 -1.39 -12.64
N HIS A 97 -7.37 -0.72 -13.66
CA HIS A 97 -7.78 0.63 -14.02
C HIS A 97 -8.19 0.68 -15.48
N HIS A 98 -9.05 1.63 -15.82
CA HIS A 98 -9.45 1.85 -17.21
C HIS A 98 -8.25 2.31 -18.05
N GLN A 99 -8.29 2.05 -19.36
CA GLN A 99 -7.22 2.46 -20.29
C GLN A 99 -7.03 3.98 -20.39
N SER A 100 -8.03 4.77 -20.01
CA SER A 100 -7.98 6.24 -20.04
C SER A 100 -7.16 6.87 -18.91
N GLY A 101 -6.72 6.09 -17.91
CA GLY A 101 -5.95 6.63 -16.80
C GLY A 101 -6.15 5.86 -15.50
N TRP A 102 -5.91 6.54 -14.38
CA TRP A 102 -6.09 5.92 -13.06
C TRP A 102 -7.56 5.62 -12.78
N GLN A 103 -8.46 6.60 -12.90
CA GLN A 103 -9.88 6.39 -12.68
C GLN A 103 -10.62 6.07 -13.99
N PRO A 104 -11.67 5.22 -13.96
CA PRO A 104 -12.13 4.42 -12.82
C PRO A 104 -11.21 3.23 -12.51
N ILE A 105 -11.12 2.87 -11.22
CA ILE A 105 -10.47 1.62 -10.77
C ILE A 105 -11.47 0.59 -10.26
N SER A 106 -11.08 -0.69 -10.30
CA SER A 106 -11.81 -1.79 -9.70
C SER A 106 -10.85 -2.67 -8.88
N ILE A 107 -11.32 -3.15 -7.72
CA ILE A 107 -10.57 -4.07 -6.88
C ILE A 107 -11.12 -5.48 -7.08
N THR A 108 -10.28 -6.40 -7.54
CA THR A 108 -10.66 -7.79 -7.88
C THR A 108 -10.68 -8.73 -6.69
N LEU A 109 -10.12 -8.29 -5.55
CA LEU A 109 -10.19 -9.03 -4.29
C LEU A 109 -11.63 -9.01 -3.74
N GLU A 110 -12.07 -10.14 -3.20
CA GLU A 110 -13.32 -10.24 -2.46
C GLU A 110 -13.29 -9.35 -1.22
N GLU A 111 -14.38 -8.64 -0.98
CA GLU A 111 -14.52 -7.82 0.22
C GLU A 111 -14.75 -8.74 1.43
N THR A 112 -13.92 -8.58 2.47
CA THR A 112 -14.09 -9.34 3.72
C THR A 112 -15.29 -8.76 4.44
N LYS A 113 -16.43 -9.46 4.34
CA LYS A 113 -17.63 -9.10 5.08
C LYS A 113 -17.32 -9.15 6.58
N ALA A 114 -17.34 -8.01 7.26
CA ALA A 114 -17.35 -8.01 8.71
C ALA A 114 -18.53 -8.89 9.14
N ALA A 115 -18.26 -9.94 9.92
CA ALA A 115 -19.31 -10.75 10.51
C ALA A 115 -20.11 -9.83 11.43
N ILE A 116 -21.24 -9.33 10.93
CA ILE A 116 -22.24 -8.67 11.76
C ILE A 116 -22.76 -9.79 12.66
N GLY A 117 -22.35 -9.74 13.93
CA GLY A 117 -23.00 -10.50 14.99
C GLY A 117 -24.45 -10.03 15.07
N VAL A 118 -25.32 -10.70 14.34
CA VAL A 118 -26.76 -10.63 14.57
C VAL A 118 -27.01 -11.56 15.74
N GLU A 119 -27.04 -11.01 16.96
CA GLU A 119 -27.81 -11.65 18.03
C GLU A 119 -29.29 -11.59 17.62
N PRO A 120 -29.99 -12.72 17.47
CA PRO A 120 -31.44 -12.69 17.47
C PRO A 120 -31.88 -12.58 18.93
N GLY A 121 -32.39 -11.40 19.30
CA GLY A 121 -33.14 -11.20 20.52
C GLY A 121 -34.58 -11.74 20.37
N ILE A 122 -35.03 -12.36 21.47
CA ILE A 122 -36.35 -12.90 21.83
C ILE A 122 -36.59 -14.34 21.39
#